data_AF-A0A382UYZ1-F1
#
_entry.id   AF-A0A382UYZ1-F1
#
_cell.length_a   1.000
_cell.length_b   1.000
_cell.length_c   1.000
_cell.angle_alpha   90.00
_cell.angle_beta   90.00
_cell.angle_gamma   90.00
#
_symmetry.space_group_name_H-M   'P 1'
#
loop_
_entity.id
_entity.type
_entity.pdbx_description
1 polymer ?
#
loop_
_entity_poly.entity_id
_entity_poly.type
_entity_poly.pdbx_seq_one_letter_code
_entity_poly.pdbx_strand_id
1 'polypeptide(L)'
;RIDESLTPPGWVSVDGTKTANLDLPYDIGFTGGYDEDFVAEALSVRIYGQAVMGRIGTFVGTVGYLDSPPLGNTIIDIEKNGTSIFTTKPQFTQTTALTGGTLSSTPTFASNDRITFKVTQIGSTAQPGTGMRVILKCKV
;
A
#
# COMPACT_ATOMS: atom_id res chain seq x y z
N ARG A 1 -27.32 -15.07 22.19
CA ARG A 1 -27.64 -13.68 21.79
C ARG A 1 -28.04 -12.97 23.07
N ILE A 2 -27.22 -12.03 23.57
CA ILE A 2 -27.59 -11.29 24.77
C ILE A 2 -28.72 -10.34 24.37
N ASP A 3 -29.80 -10.34 25.15
CA ASP A 3 -30.93 -9.43 24.97
C ASP A 3 -30.57 -8.08 25.58
N GLU A 4 -30.33 -7.08 24.72
CA GLU A 4 -29.91 -5.73 25.11
C GLU A 4 -31.08 -4.83 25.55
N SER A 5 -32.34 -5.32 25.54
CA SER A 5 -33.50 -4.60 26.09
C SER A 5 -33.42 -4.37 27.60
N LEU A 6 -32.46 -5.04 28.27
CA LEU A 6 -32.18 -4.93 29.71
C LEU A 6 -31.02 -3.98 30.05
N THR A 7 -30.46 -3.24 29.08
CA THR A 7 -29.37 -2.29 29.35
C THR A 7 -29.91 -1.02 30.03
N PRO A 8 -29.40 -0.63 31.22
CA PRO A 8 -29.88 0.56 31.92
C PRO A 8 -29.60 1.85 31.10
N PRO A 9 -30.42 2.91 31.25
CA PRO A 9 -30.20 4.17 30.55
C PRO A 9 -28.79 4.71 30.86
N GLY A 10 -27.96 4.89 29.82
CA GLY A 10 -26.60 5.43 29.94
C GLY A 10 -25.47 4.43 29.75
N TRP A 11 -25.76 3.13 29.61
CA TRP A 11 -24.76 2.14 29.21
C TRP A 11 -24.67 2.08 27.69
N VAL A 12 -23.58 2.63 27.14
CA VAL A 12 -23.23 2.48 25.73
C VAL A 12 -22.54 1.12 25.58
N SER A 13 -22.91 0.32 24.57
CA SER A 13 -22.17 -0.89 24.22
C SER A 13 -20.67 -0.56 24.10
N VAL A 14 -19.86 -1.21 24.94
CA VAL A 14 -18.39 -1.12 24.91
C VAL A 14 -17.82 -2.23 24.00
N ASP A 15 -18.67 -3.16 23.54
CA ASP A 15 -18.30 -4.37 22.78
C ASP A 15 -18.64 -4.30 21.28
N GLY A 16 -19.11 -3.15 20.77
CA GLY A 16 -19.15 -2.86 19.34
C GLY A 16 -20.32 -3.48 18.55
N THR A 17 -21.38 -3.96 19.20
CA THR A 17 -22.55 -4.55 18.52
C THR A 17 -23.54 -3.54 17.92
N LYS A 18 -23.18 -2.26 17.84
CA LYS A 18 -23.75 -1.31 16.86
C LYS A 18 -22.65 -0.81 15.93
N THR A 19 -22.49 -1.52 14.81
CA THR A 19 -21.80 -1.09 13.58
C THR A 19 -20.50 -0.32 13.83
N ALA A 20 -19.54 -0.95 14.50
CA ALA A 20 -18.17 -0.46 14.56
C ALA A 20 -17.50 -0.61 13.18
N ASN A 21 -17.90 0.22 12.21
CA ASN A 21 -17.18 0.42 10.95
C ASN A 21 -15.98 1.30 11.26
N LEU A 22 -14.98 0.73 11.95
CA LEU A 22 -13.94 1.50 12.61
C LEU A 22 -12.86 2.02 11.64
N ASP A 23 -12.99 1.77 10.32
CA ASP A 23 -12.05 2.21 9.29
C ASP A 23 -10.59 2.02 9.77
N LEU A 24 -10.33 0.87 10.40
CA LEU A 24 -9.12 0.67 11.18
C LEU A 24 -7.93 0.64 10.24
N PRO A 25 -6.81 1.31 10.58
CA PRO A 25 -5.61 1.27 9.75
C PRO A 25 -5.16 -0.17 9.50
N TYR A 26 -4.99 -0.52 8.23
CA TYR A 26 -4.56 -1.84 7.76
C TYR A 26 -3.45 -1.70 6.72
N ASP A 27 -2.35 -1.09 7.12
CA ASP A 27 -1.27 -0.71 6.21
C ASP A 27 -0.35 -1.89 5.90
N ILE A 28 0.13 -1.95 4.65
CA ILE A 28 1.03 -3.00 4.16
C ILE A 28 2.34 -2.37 3.70
N GLY A 29 3.45 -2.85 4.25
CA GLY A 29 4.79 -2.42 3.85
C GLY A 29 5.40 -3.29 2.76
N PHE A 30 6.02 -2.63 1.77
CA PHE A 30 6.85 -3.25 0.74
C PHE A 30 8.24 -2.61 0.75
N THR A 31 9.26 -3.43 0.58
CA THR A 31 10.64 -3.00 0.37
C THR A 31 11.10 -3.38 -1.04
N GLY A 32 12.03 -2.62 -1.61
CA GLY A 32 12.64 -2.93 -2.90
C GLY A 32 14.01 -2.28 -3.07
N GLY A 33 14.87 -2.93 -3.85
CA GLY A 33 16.25 -2.47 -4.06
C GLY A 33 17.11 -2.70 -2.83
N TYR A 34 17.11 -3.93 -2.32
CA TYR A 34 18.01 -4.40 -1.28
C TYR A 34 18.57 -5.77 -1.70
N ASP A 35 19.82 -6.05 -1.35
CA ASP A 35 20.46 -7.35 -1.51
C ASP A 35 20.10 -8.31 -0.35
N GLU A 36 20.78 -9.46 -0.29
CA GLU A 36 20.58 -10.48 0.74
C GLU A 36 21.01 -10.05 2.14
N ASP A 37 21.89 -9.05 2.23
CA ASP A 37 22.41 -8.48 3.47
C ASP A 37 21.62 -7.23 3.91
N PHE A 38 20.51 -6.92 3.23
CA PHE A 38 19.70 -5.72 3.42
C PHE A 38 20.47 -4.41 3.19
N VAL A 39 21.45 -4.43 2.29
CA VAL A 39 22.14 -3.23 1.79
C VAL A 39 21.38 -2.69 0.59
N ALA A 40 21.20 -1.36 0.54
CA ALA A 40 20.43 -0.71 -0.51
C ALA A 40 21.12 -0.79 -1.88
N GLU A 41 20.39 -1.26 -2.89
CA GLU A 41 20.83 -1.42 -4.28
C GLU A 41 20.00 -0.58 -5.26
N ALA A 42 20.54 -0.41 -6.46
CA ALA A 42 19.88 0.25 -7.57
C ALA A 42 18.55 -0.42 -7.94
N LEU A 43 17.49 0.39 -8.03
CA LEU A 43 16.21 -0.08 -8.52
C LEU A 43 16.25 -0.52 -9.99
N SER A 44 15.44 -1.52 -10.33
CA SER A 44 15.26 -2.01 -11.69
C SER A 44 13.79 -2.31 -11.96
N VAL A 45 13.41 -2.37 -13.24
CA VAL A 45 12.04 -2.71 -13.64
C VAL A 45 11.81 -4.20 -13.35
N ARG A 46 11.10 -4.50 -12.27
CA ARG A 46 10.74 -5.87 -11.85
C ARG A 46 9.63 -5.88 -10.81
N ILE A 47 9.13 -7.07 -10.51
CA ILE A 47 8.30 -7.34 -9.33
C ILE A 47 9.21 -7.38 -8.10
N TYR A 48 8.85 -6.63 -7.06
CA TYR A 48 9.58 -6.58 -5.80
C TYR A 48 8.89 -7.32 -4.67
N GLY A 49 7.56 -7.48 -4.74
CA GLY A 49 6.82 -8.21 -3.73
C GLY A 49 5.44 -8.62 -4.18
N GLN A 50 4.93 -9.68 -3.55
CA GLN A 50 3.56 -10.14 -3.72
C GLN A 50 2.97 -10.47 -2.35
N ALA A 51 1.67 -10.22 -2.20
CA ALA A 51 0.93 -10.54 -0.98
C ALA A 51 -0.47 -11.05 -1.34
N VAL A 52 -1.09 -11.78 -0.41
CA VAL A 52 -2.50 -12.18 -0.50
C VAL A 52 -3.25 -11.49 0.61
N MET A 53 -4.37 -10.86 0.29
CA MET A 53 -5.21 -10.18 1.28
C MET A 53 -5.96 -11.21 2.11
N GLY A 54 -5.88 -11.11 3.43
CA GLY A 54 -6.57 -12.02 4.35
C GLY A 54 -7.97 -11.55 4.78
N ARG A 55 -8.39 -10.35 4.36
CA ARG A 55 -9.64 -9.70 4.78
C ARG A 55 -10.22 -8.87 3.64
N ILE A 56 -11.49 -8.50 3.78
CA ILE A 56 -12.09 -7.42 2.99
C ILE A 56 -11.62 -6.06 3.51
N GLY A 57 -11.43 -5.09 2.63
CA GLY A 57 -11.05 -3.74 3.01
C GLY A 57 -10.96 -2.78 1.82
N THR A 58 -10.41 -1.60 2.08
CA THR A 58 -10.31 -0.50 1.11
C THR A 58 -8.89 0.07 1.08
N PHE A 59 -8.32 0.25 -0.10
CA PHE A 59 -7.10 1.01 -0.34
C PHE A 59 -7.35 2.51 -0.14
N VAL A 60 -6.41 3.18 0.51
CA VAL A 60 -6.49 4.62 0.84
C VAL A 60 -5.45 5.42 0.05
N GLY A 61 -4.29 4.82 -0.24
CA GLY A 61 -3.24 5.47 -1.04
C GLY A 61 -1.88 4.88 -0.73
N THR A 62 -0.82 5.64 -1.04
CA THR A 62 0.56 5.23 -0.78
C THR A 62 1.39 6.34 -0.19
N VAL A 63 2.39 5.95 0.60
CA VAL A 63 3.53 6.79 0.98
C VAL A 63 4.79 5.97 0.86
N GLY A 64 5.94 6.61 0.72
CA GLY A 64 7.19 5.88 0.58
C GLY A 64 8.40 6.79 0.55
N TYR A 65 9.56 6.16 0.65
CA TYR A 65 10.85 6.85 0.70
C TYR A 65 11.94 6.03 0.00
N LEU A 66 12.90 6.73 -0.60
CA LEU A 66 14.18 6.22 -1.12
C LEU A 66 15.33 6.79 -0.30
N ASP A 67 16.39 6.01 -0.09
CA ASP A 67 17.62 6.54 0.51
C ASP A 67 18.34 7.50 -0.45
N SER A 68 18.31 7.21 -1.75
CA SER A 68 18.82 8.11 -2.80
C SER A 68 17.78 8.39 -3.89
N PRO A 69 17.64 9.65 -4.35
CA PRO A 69 16.65 9.99 -5.36
C PRO A 69 17.06 9.45 -6.74
N PRO A 70 16.09 9.13 -7.61
CA PRO A 70 16.36 8.79 -9.00
C PRO A 70 16.73 10.02 -9.80
N LEU A 71 17.43 9.84 -10.92
CA LEU A 71 17.41 10.80 -12.01
C LEU A 71 16.25 10.45 -12.96
N GLY A 72 15.38 11.41 -13.26
CA GLY A 72 14.09 11.17 -13.92
C GLY A 72 13.04 10.55 -12.98
N ASN A 73 12.06 9.86 -13.57
CA ASN A 73 10.93 9.30 -12.82
C ASN A 73 11.06 7.79 -12.63
N THR A 74 11.05 7.35 -11.37
CA THR A 74 10.89 5.94 -11.03
C THR A 74 9.43 5.71 -10.65
N ILE A 75 8.73 4.87 -11.42
CA ILE A 75 7.29 4.64 -11.33
C ILE A 75 7.02 3.25 -10.76
N ILE A 76 6.11 3.22 -9.80
CA ILE A 76 5.67 2.01 -9.12
C ILE A 76 4.25 1.69 -9.55
N ASP A 77 3.96 0.41 -9.71
CA ASP A 77 2.60 -0.08 -9.86
C ASP A 77 2.26 -1.05 -8.74
N ILE A 78 1.03 -0.92 -8.25
CA ILE A 78 0.43 -1.88 -7.33
C ILE A 78 -0.79 -2.43 -8.01
N GLU A 79 -0.80 -3.74 -8.24
CA GLU A 79 -1.87 -4.42 -8.94
C GLU A 79 -2.66 -5.32 -8.00
N LYS A 80 -3.98 -5.30 -8.15
CA LYS A 80 -4.88 -6.31 -7.63
C LYS A 80 -5.21 -7.28 -8.75
N ASN A 81 -4.92 -8.57 -8.55
CA ASN A 81 -5.21 -9.64 -9.50
C ASN A 81 -4.73 -9.34 -10.94
N GLY A 82 -3.55 -8.70 -11.07
CA GLY A 82 -2.95 -8.34 -12.36
C GLY A 82 -3.50 -7.06 -13.01
N THR A 83 -4.35 -6.30 -12.32
CA THR A 83 -4.83 -4.99 -12.77
C THR A 83 -4.40 -3.90 -11.80
N SER A 84 -3.89 -2.78 -12.31
CA SER A 84 -3.47 -1.65 -11.46
C SER A 84 -4.62 -1.13 -10.61
N ILE A 85 -4.33 -0.83 -9.34
CA ILE A 85 -5.26 -0.15 -8.43
C ILE A 85 -5.26 1.36 -8.62
N PHE A 86 -4.40 1.89 -9.49
CA PHE A 86 -4.21 3.32 -9.72
C PHE A 86 -4.57 3.72 -11.16
N THR A 87 -5.22 4.87 -11.31
CA THR A 87 -5.38 5.56 -12.61
C THR A 87 -4.15 6.41 -12.92
N THR A 88 -3.52 6.98 -11.89
CA THR A 88 -2.20 7.62 -11.96
C THR A 88 -1.28 6.93 -10.97
N LYS A 89 -0.21 6.33 -11.47
CA LYS A 89 0.69 5.51 -10.67
C LYS A 89 1.55 6.34 -9.70
N PRO A 90 1.82 5.85 -8.47
CA PRO A 90 2.78 6.47 -7.57
C PRO A 90 4.18 6.55 -8.20
N GLN A 91 4.91 7.63 -7.93
CA GLN A 91 6.23 7.84 -8.51
C GLN A 91 7.15 8.69 -7.64
N PHE A 92 8.44 8.45 -7.79
CA PHE A 92 9.51 9.33 -7.32
C PHE A 92 9.97 10.20 -8.49
N THR A 93 9.94 11.52 -8.31
CA THR A 93 10.26 12.52 -9.36
C THR A 93 11.50 13.30 -8.97
N GLN A 94 12.66 12.64 -9.00
CA GLN A 94 13.94 13.22 -8.56
C GLN A 94 13.99 13.66 -7.10
N THR A 95 13.11 13.08 -6.28
CA THR A 95 13.04 13.28 -4.83
C THR A 95 13.07 11.93 -4.13
N THR A 96 13.42 11.94 -2.85
CA THR A 96 13.39 10.75 -2.00
C THR A 96 11.99 10.40 -1.50
N ALA A 97 11.09 11.36 -1.39
CA ALA A 97 9.70 11.12 -0.99
C ALA A 97 8.83 10.69 -2.19
N LEU A 98 7.97 9.69 -1.96
CA LEU A 98 7.03 9.19 -2.96
C LEU A 98 5.86 10.16 -3.13
N THR A 99 5.58 10.55 -4.37
CA THR A 99 4.30 11.17 -4.73
C THR A 99 3.27 10.06 -4.88
N GLY A 100 2.23 10.09 -4.03
CA GLY A 100 1.14 9.12 -4.06
C GLY A 100 0.37 9.15 -5.39
N GLY A 101 -0.15 7.99 -5.79
CA GLY A 101 -0.98 7.86 -6.98
C GLY A 101 -2.46 8.16 -6.74
N THR A 102 -3.23 8.26 -7.82
CA THR A 102 -4.69 8.38 -7.78
C THR A 102 -5.32 7.00 -7.92
N LEU A 103 -6.06 6.56 -6.91
CA LEU A 103 -6.73 5.25 -6.93
C LEU A 103 -7.78 5.15 -8.03
N SER A 104 -8.10 3.92 -8.45
CA SER A 104 -9.24 3.63 -9.32
C SER A 104 -10.57 3.84 -8.58
N SER A 105 -11.68 3.92 -9.32
CA SER A 105 -13.01 4.22 -8.77
C SER A 105 -13.57 3.17 -7.81
N THR A 106 -12.96 1.98 -7.74
CA THR A 106 -13.34 0.88 -6.83
C THR A 106 -12.13 0.37 -6.04
N PRO A 107 -11.64 1.16 -5.06
CA PRO A 107 -10.40 0.86 -4.36
C PRO A 107 -10.60 -0.18 -3.25
N THR A 108 -11.36 -1.23 -3.47
CA THR A 108 -11.61 -2.28 -2.47
C THR A 108 -10.83 -3.55 -2.78
N PHE A 109 -10.64 -4.38 -1.76
CA PHE A 109 -10.11 -5.73 -1.89
C PHE A 109 -10.91 -6.70 -1.02
N ALA A 110 -10.93 -7.95 -1.41
CA ALA A 110 -11.51 -9.06 -0.68
C ALA A 110 -10.42 -10.03 -0.20
N SER A 111 -10.81 -10.95 0.69
CA SER A 111 -9.94 -12.08 1.02
C SER A 111 -9.58 -12.85 -0.24
N ASN A 112 -8.31 -13.27 -0.33
CA ASN A 112 -7.67 -13.94 -1.47
C ASN A 112 -7.34 -13.07 -2.69
N ASP A 113 -7.62 -11.76 -2.66
CA ASP A 113 -7.08 -10.87 -3.68
C ASP A 113 -5.54 -10.84 -3.62
N ARG A 114 -4.91 -10.94 -4.78
CA ARG A 114 -3.45 -10.94 -4.91
C ARG A 114 -2.95 -9.53 -5.20
N ILE A 115 -2.07 -9.03 -4.35
CA ILE A 115 -1.42 -7.73 -4.51
C ILE A 115 -0.02 -7.96 -5.06
N THR A 116 0.31 -7.31 -6.17
CA THR A 116 1.66 -7.30 -6.75
C THR A 116 2.22 -5.90 -6.67
N PHE A 117 3.39 -5.75 -6.07
CA PHE A 117 4.15 -4.51 -6.00
C PHE A 117 5.35 -4.59 -6.95
N LYS A 118 5.44 -3.64 -7.89
CA LYS A 118 6.47 -3.65 -8.92
C LYS A 118 6.92 -2.24 -9.30
N VAL A 119 8.17 -2.13 -9.74
CA VAL A 119 8.65 -0.96 -10.47
C VAL A 119 8.41 -1.20 -11.94
N THR A 120 7.67 -0.32 -12.60
CA THR A 120 7.35 -0.46 -14.03
C THR A 120 8.23 0.41 -14.91
N GLN A 121 8.88 1.42 -14.33
CA GLN A 121 9.77 2.32 -15.05
C GLN A 121 10.82 2.87 -14.10
N ILE A 122 12.04 3.04 -14.61
CA ILE A 122 13.11 3.82 -13.99
C ILE A 122 13.46 4.97 -14.95
N GLY A 123 13.88 6.12 -14.40
CA GLY A 123 14.25 7.27 -15.22
C GLY A 123 15.59 7.08 -15.92
N SER A 124 16.67 6.99 -15.15
CA SER A 124 18.03 6.71 -15.62
C SER A 124 18.54 5.38 -15.07
N THR A 125 19.12 4.55 -15.92
CA THR A 125 19.79 3.31 -15.50
C THR A 125 21.05 3.56 -14.67
N ALA A 126 21.69 4.72 -14.84
CA ALA A 126 22.86 5.11 -14.06
C ALA A 126 22.50 5.58 -12.63
N GLN A 127 21.26 6.03 -12.42
CA GLN A 127 20.78 6.49 -11.12
C GLN A 127 19.26 6.26 -10.98
N PRO A 128 18.81 5.01 -10.77
CA PRO A 128 17.39 4.69 -10.64
C PRO A 128 16.81 4.94 -9.23
N GLY A 129 17.66 5.36 -8.28
CA GLY A 129 17.37 5.44 -6.85
C GLY A 129 17.63 4.12 -6.12
N THR A 130 17.76 4.18 -4.79
CA THR A 130 18.09 3.04 -3.93
C THR A 130 17.28 3.07 -2.62
N GLY A 131 17.15 1.93 -1.93
CA GLY A 131 16.63 1.87 -0.56
C GLY A 131 15.12 2.09 -0.44
N MET A 132 14.34 1.56 -1.38
CA MET A 132 12.90 1.82 -1.50
C MET A 132 12.09 1.16 -0.40
N ARG A 133 11.28 1.95 0.30
CA ARG A 133 10.22 1.49 1.21
C ARG A 133 8.92 2.17 0.83
N VAL A 134 7.86 1.40 0.63
CA VAL A 134 6.52 1.90 0.29
C VAL A 134 5.50 1.29 1.23
N ILE A 135 4.63 2.13 1.78
CA ILE A 135 3.46 1.73 2.54
C ILE A 135 2.24 1.89 1.64
N LEU A 136 1.54 0.79 1.40
CA LEU A 136 0.19 0.78 0.86
C LEU A 136 -0.77 1.00 2.03
N LYS A 137 -1.39 2.17 2.07
CA LYS A 137 -2.36 2.52 3.11
C LYS A 137 -3.68 1.84 2.84
N CYS A 138 -4.23 1.16 3.83
CA CYS A 138 -5.55 0.55 3.73
C CYS A 138 -6.36 0.72 5.00
N LYS A 139 -7.64 0.37 4.92
CA LYS A 139 -8.56 0.31 6.06
C LYS A 139 -9.49 -0.90 5.98
N VAL A 140 -9.93 -1.38 7.14
CA VAL A 140 -10.88 -2.50 7.31
C VAL A 140 -11.99 -2.18 8.29
#